data_AF-A0A260MJH2-F1
#
_entry.id   AF-A0A260MJH2-F1
#
_cell.length_a   1.000
_cell.length_b   1.000
_cell.length_c   1.000
_cell.angle_alpha   90.00
_cell.angle_beta   90.00
_cell.angle_gamma   90.00
#
_symmetry.space_group_name_H-M   'P 1'
#
loop_
_entity.id
_entity.type
_entity.pdbx_description
1 polymer ?
#
loop_
_entity_poly.entity_id
_entity_poly.type
_entity_poly.pdbx_seq_one_letter_code
_entity_poly.pdbx_strand_id
1 'polypeptide(L)'
;MLRRFAGASVIISTLDQVLPQPDQLCGPFSASVALTAVLDEDAPDVTALAVASGSAIWPVEVASARPPGSPRLTDGWDGLPRAASTDTAGTTAAGLAEGIATATDHRVAVIPIRGPGAERLRLLLARLADAQFRFSLLANVHTAELTEFDWNVGHFVTVWGFDQAEDGVAIADTYRELGDPNMPPGCRTVSTDAFASAMSERGLLMIVESDDHDAALALTRSLDLRHDVWSV
;
A
#
# COMPACT_ATOMS: atom_id res chain seq x y z
N MET A 1 -6.02 -13.61 -17.51
CA MET A 1 -4.60 -13.92 -17.22
C MET A 1 -4.01 -12.71 -16.54
N LEU A 2 -3.47 -12.93 -15.35
CA LEU A 2 -2.93 -11.88 -14.51
C LEU A 2 -1.82 -11.11 -15.22
N ARG A 3 -2.09 -9.84 -15.52
CA ARG A 3 -1.12 -8.90 -16.08
C ARG A 3 -0.35 -8.26 -14.93
N ARG A 4 0.94 -8.57 -14.84
CA ARG A 4 1.85 -7.95 -13.87
C ARG A 4 2.20 -6.54 -14.33
N PHE A 5 2.21 -5.59 -13.40
CA PHE A 5 2.72 -4.25 -13.67
C PHE A 5 4.25 -4.25 -13.80
N ALA A 6 4.80 -3.21 -14.41
CA ALA A 6 6.24 -2.97 -14.38
C ALA A 6 6.72 -2.90 -12.91
N GLY A 7 7.85 -3.54 -12.61
CA GLY A 7 8.39 -3.60 -11.25
C GLY A 7 7.74 -4.67 -10.33
N ALA A 8 6.69 -5.38 -10.76
CA ALA A 8 6.03 -6.40 -9.94
C ALA A 8 6.98 -7.50 -9.43
N SER A 9 7.93 -7.96 -10.24
CA SER A 9 8.92 -8.97 -9.82
C SER A 9 9.83 -8.45 -8.70
N VAL A 10 10.17 -7.16 -8.71
CA VAL A 10 10.99 -6.52 -7.68
C VAL A 10 10.18 -6.40 -6.38
N ILE A 11 8.94 -5.89 -6.46
CA ILE A 11 8.00 -5.82 -5.33
C ILE A 11 7.87 -7.18 -4.64
N ILE A 12 7.59 -8.23 -5.41
CA ILE A 12 7.38 -9.59 -4.89
C ILE A 12 8.66 -10.12 -4.25
N SER A 13 9.81 -9.96 -4.91
CA SER A 13 11.09 -10.43 -4.39
C SER A 13 11.49 -9.69 -3.11
N THR A 14 11.31 -8.38 -3.06
CA THR A 14 11.59 -7.58 -1.85
C THR A 14 10.66 -8.00 -0.73
N LEU A 15 9.36 -8.13 -0.99
CA LEU A 15 8.37 -8.55 0.01
C LEU A 15 8.79 -9.86 0.69
N ASP A 16 9.12 -10.90 -0.09
CA ASP A 16 9.50 -12.20 0.46
C ASP A 16 10.74 -12.13 1.38
N GLN A 17 11.68 -11.23 1.07
CA GLN A 17 12.89 -11.02 1.87
C GLN A 17 12.64 -10.28 3.19
N VAL A 18 11.68 -9.35 3.21
CA VAL A 18 11.47 -8.45 4.36
C VAL A 18 10.26 -8.83 5.24
N LEU A 19 9.45 -9.80 4.83
CA LEU A 19 8.37 -10.32 5.67
C LEU A 19 8.91 -11.01 6.94
N PRO A 20 8.21 -10.89 8.09
CA PRO A 20 6.96 -10.16 8.31
C PRO A 20 7.17 -8.66 8.59
N GLN A 21 6.11 -7.87 8.45
CA GLN A 21 6.16 -6.46 8.88
C GLN A 21 6.33 -6.30 10.40
N PRO A 22 7.00 -5.23 10.86
CA PRO A 22 6.83 -4.73 12.22
C PRO A 22 5.40 -4.24 12.46
N ASP A 23 4.89 -4.50 13.67
CA ASP A 23 3.54 -4.12 14.07
C ASP A 23 3.32 -2.61 13.98
N GLN A 24 2.10 -2.22 13.57
CA GLN A 24 1.64 -0.83 13.41
C GLN A 24 2.34 -0.04 12.29
N LEU A 25 3.22 -0.67 11.49
CA LEU A 25 3.98 -0.03 10.42
C LEU A 25 3.58 -0.49 9.01
N CYS A 26 2.34 -0.91 8.79
CA CYS A 26 1.90 -1.38 7.46
C CYS A 26 2.05 -0.34 6.35
N GLY A 27 1.75 0.93 6.62
CA GLY A 27 1.97 2.02 5.66
C GLY A 27 3.44 2.13 5.23
N PRO A 28 4.37 2.43 6.17
CA PRO A 28 5.80 2.50 5.87
C PRO A 28 6.39 1.22 5.26
N PHE A 29 5.93 0.04 5.70
CA PHE A 29 6.38 -1.24 5.15
C PHE A 29 5.92 -1.46 3.71
N SER A 30 4.62 -1.26 3.43
CA SER A 30 4.12 -1.35 2.05
C SER A 30 4.80 -0.31 1.16
N ALA A 31 5.08 0.89 1.68
CA ALA A 31 5.80 1.94 0.95
C ALA A 31 7.24 1.55 0.64
N SER A 32 7.99 0.99 1.58
CA SER A 32 9.38 0.56 1.33
C SER A 32 9.43 -0.50 0.23
N VAL A 33 8.48 -1.44 0.24
CA VAL A 33 8.36 -2.48 -0.80
C VAL A 33 7.90 -1.89 -2.13
N ALA A 34 6.91 -1.00 -2.13
CA ALA A 34 6.39 -0.41 -3.36
C ALA A 34 7.40 0.53 -4.05
N LEU A 35 8.23 1.23 -3.27
CA LEU A 35 9.24 2.15 -3.77
C LEU A 35 10.34 1.43 -4.57
N THR A 36 10.61 0.14 -4.32
CA THR A 36 11.62 -0.60 -5.11
C THR A 36 11.23 -0.74 -6.58
N ALA A 37 9.94 -0.69 -6.93
CA ALA A 37 9.51 -0.66 -8.33
C ALA A 37 9.85 0.65 -9.06
N VAL A 38 10.09 1.74 -8.31
CA VAL A 38 10.36 3.08 -8.84
C VAL A 38 11.83 3.47 -8.66
N LEU A 39 12.40 3.19 -7.48
CA LEU A 39 13.75 3.61 -7.06
C LEU A 39 14.75 2.46 -6.94
N ASP A 40 14.35 1.22 -7.24
CA ASP A 40 15.21 0.04 -7.14
C ASP A 40 15.85 -0.10 -5.73
N GLU A 41 17.18 -0.18 -5.64
CA GLU A 41 17.91 -0.34 -4.37
C GLU A 41 18.01 0.95 -3.53
N ASP A 42 17.66 2.11 -4.10
CA ASP A 42 17.67 3.41 -3.41
C ASP A 42 16.39 3.68 -2.61
N ALA A 43 15.48 2.70 -2.51
CA ALA A 43 14.26 2.82 -1.73
C ALA A 43 14.59 2.93 -0.22
N PRO A 44 14.06 3.94 0.49
CA PRO A 44 14.24 4.06 1.94
C PRO A 44 13.67 2.84 2.68
N ASP A 45 14.31 2.48 3.80
CA ASP A 45 13.84 1.41 4.64
C ASP A 45 12.56 1.78 5.43
N VAL A 46 11.94 0.77 6.04
CA VAL A 46 10.69 0.89 6.81
C VAL A 46 10.80 1.92 7.94
N THR A 47 11.95 1.98 8.63
CA THR A 47 12.15 2.87 9.79
C THR A 47 12.29 4.31 9.33
N ALA A 48 13.09 4.54 8.27
CA ALA A 48 13.24 5.86 7.67
C ALA A 48 11.88 6.42 7.19
N LEU A 49 11.07 5.59 6.53
CA LEU A 49 9.72 5.96 6.11
C LEU A 49 8.79 6.20 7.30
N ALA A 50 8.85 5.37 8.34
CA ALA A 50 8.01 5.54 9.52
C ALA A 50 8.30 6.86 10.24
N VAL A 51 9.59 7.21 10.39
CA VAL A 51 10.00 8.49 10.97
C VAL A 51 9.53 9.66 10.08
N ALA A 52 9.79 9.61 8.78
CA ALA A 52 9.41 10.67 7.86
C ALA A 52 7.88 10.83 7.74
N SER A 53 7.13 9.75 7.92
CA SER A 53 5.66 9.75 7.84
C SER A 53 4.98 10.15 9.16
N GLY A 54 5.75 10.41 10.21
CA GLY A 54 5.23 10.75 11.53
C GLY A 54 4.49 9.60 12.21
N SER A 55 4.88 8.35 11.94
CA SER A 55 4.27 7.17 12.57
C SER A 55 4.39 7.23 14.10
N ALA A 56 3.35 6.81 14.81
CA ALA A 56 3.35 6.75 16.27
C ALA A 56 2.91 5.38 16.78
N ILE A 57 3.56 4.89 17.84
CA ILE A 57 3.37 3.53 18.34
C ILE A 57 2.47 3.51 19.58
N TRP A 58 1.40 2.72 19.52
CA TRP A 58 0.65 2.31 20.69
C TRP A 58 1.40 1.17 21.42
N PRO A 59 1.90 1.37 22.66
CA PRO A 59 2.79 0.40 23.30
C PRO A 59 2.04 -0.81 23.87
N VAL A 60 0.71 -0.72 24.03
CA VAL A 60 -0.10 -1.80 24.60
C VAL A 60 -0.49 -2.77 23.50
N GLU A 61 -0.36 -4.06 23.76
CA GLU A 61 -0.73 -5.10 22.82
C GLU A 61 -2.24 -5.12 22.57
N VAL A 62 -2.60 -5.14 21.27
CA VAL A 62 -3.96 -5.32 20.80
C VAL A 62 -3.97 -6.56 19.90
N ALA A 63 -4.38 -7.70 20.43
CA ALA A 63 -4.32 -8.97 19.70
C ALA A 63 -5.12 -8.93 18.38
N SER A 64 -6.23 -8.20 18.34
CA SER A 64 -7.07 -8.00 17.15
C SER A 64 -6.47 -7.05 16.11
N ALA A 65 -5.31 -6.44 16.37
CA ALA A 65 -4.63 -5.58 15.39
C ALA A 65 -3.88 -6.38 14.32
N ARG A 66 -3.67 -7.68 14.52
CA ARG A 66 -3.00 -8.59 13.59
C ARG A 66 -3.96 -9.70 13.13
N PRO A 67 -3.77 -10.26 11.94
CA PRO A 67 -4.50 -11.46 11.55
C PRO A 67 -4.11 -12.64 12.45
N PRO A 68 -4.99 -13.63 12.62
CA PRO A 68 -4.72 -14.79 13.47
C PRO A 68 -3.44 -15.53 13.07
N GLY A 69 -2.60 -15.84 14.06
CA GLY A 69 -1.36 -16.61 13.85
C GLY A 69 -0.14 -15.78 13.48
N SER A 70 -0.29 -14.50 13.12
CA SER A 70 0.86 -13.64 12.80
C SER A 70 1.68 -13.30 14.05
N PRO A 71 3.03 -13.37 13.96
CA PRO A 71 3.90 -13.01 15.07
C PRO A 71 3.80 -11.52 15.38
N ARG A 72 4.06 -11.15 16.63
CA ARG A 72 4.28 -9.76 17.03
C ARG A 72 5.72 -9.38 16.75
N LEU A 73 5.93 -8.31 15.99
CA LEU A 73 7.26 -7.74 15.74
C LEU A 73 7.29 -6.27 16.12
N THR A 74 8.37 -5.82 16.77
CA THR A 74 8.51 -4.44 17.27
C THR A 74 9.80 -3.78 16.83
N ASP A 75 10.46 -4.31 15.80
CA ASP A 75 11.69 -3.75 15.27
C ASP A 75 11.46 -2.31 14.79
N GLY A 76 12.42 -1.42 15.05
CA GLY A 76 12.32 0.00 14.71
C GLY A 76 11.44 0.86 15.62
N TRP A 77 10.67 0.27 16.54
CA TRP A 77 9.78 1.02 17.45
C TRP A 77 10.52 2.03 18.35
N ASP A 78 11.79 1.76 18.69
CA ASP A 78 12.59 2.64 19.55
C ASP A 78 12.92 3.99 18.90
N GLY A 79 12.83 4.08 17.56
CA GLY A 79 13.00 5.32 16.81
C GLY A 79 11.74 6.17 16.69
N LEU A 80 10.60 5.70 17.21
CA LEU A 80 9.29 6.29 16.96
C LEU A 80 8.63 6.85 18.23
N PRO A 81 7.87 7.95 18.12
CA PRO A 81 7.10 8.47 19.24
C PRO A 81 6.02 7.48 19.69
N ARG A 82 5.60 7.62 20.95
CA ARG A 82 4.46 6.86 21.49
C ARG A 82 3.16 7.60 21.19
N ALA A 83 2.17 6.87 20.70
CA ALA A 83 0.84 7.39 20.48
C ALA A 83 0.12 7.66 21.82
N ALA A 84 -0.68 8.71 21.88
CA ALA A 84 -1.45 9.07 23.07
C ALA A 84 -2.71 8.20 23.24
N SER A 85 -3.23 7.69 22.14
CA SER A 85 -4.36 6.76 22.05
C SER A 85 -4.21 5.82 20.85
N THR A 86 -5.03 4.78 20.80
CA THR A 86 -5.14 3.87 19.64
C THR A 86 -5.48 4.61 18.34
N ASP A 87 -6.30 5.66 18.41
CA ASP A 87 -6.75 6.43 17.24
C ASP A 87 -5.62 7.28 16.64
N THR A 88 -4.59 7.57 17.43
CA THR A 88 -3.40 8.32 17.00
C THR A 88 -2.21 7.41 16.66
N ALA A 89 -2.41 6.09 16.71
CA ALA A 89 -1.37 5.12 16.46
C ALA A 89 -1.31 4.71 14.98
N GLY A 90 -0.15 4.22 14.56
CA GLY A 90 0.13 3.87 13.18
C GLY A 90 0.52 5.08 12.34
N THR A 91 0.13 5.05 11.06
CA THR A 91 0.51 6.05 10.07
C THR A 91 -0.72 6.48 9.28
N THR A 92 -0.97 7.78 9.19
CA THR A 92 -2.06 8.33 8.38
C THR A 92 -1.69 8.31 6.90
N ALA A 93 -2.69 8.31 6.00
CA ALA A 93 -2.42 8.37 4.56
C ALA A 93 -1.74 9.68 4.14
N ALA A 94 -2.10 10.79 4.77
CA ALA A 94 -1.47 12.09 4.54
C ALA A 94 -0.01 12.09 5.02
N GLY A 95 0.24 11.62 6.24
CA GLY A 95 1.59 11.46 6.78
C GLY A 95 2.45 10.54 5.91
N LEU A 96 1.89 9.42 5.44
CA LEU A 96 2.61 8.50 4.55
C LEU A 96 2.95 9.14 3.20
N ALA A 97 2.02 9.85 2.57
CA ALA A 97 2.26 10.53 1.30
C ALA A 97 3.37 11.60 1.42
N GLU A 98 3.33 12.41 2.48
CA GLU A 98 4.35 13.42 2.77
C GLU A 98 5.70 12.78 3.15
N GLY A 99 5.66 11.72 3.95
CA GLY A 99 6.84 10.96 4.39
C GLY A 99 7.57 10.28 3.24
N ILE A 100 6.85 9.71 2.28
CA ILE A 100 7.44 9.16 1.05
C ILE A 100 8.18 10.25 0.26
N ALA A 101 7.54 11.39 0.02
CA ALA A 101 8.17 12.48 -0.71
C ALA A 101 9.42 13.00 0.03
N THR A 102 9.34 13.14 1.36
CA THR A 102 10.46 13.63 2.19
C THR A 102 11.61 12.63 2.25
N ALA A 103 11.34 11.35 2.53
CA ALA A 103 12.37 10.32 2.69
C ALA A 103 13.12 9.99 1.38
N THR A 104 12.55 10.39 0.25
CA THR A 104 13.15 10.19 -1.07
C THR A 104 13.80 11.45 -1.63
N ASP A 105 13.91 12.52 -0.83
CA ASP A 105 14.38 13.86 -1.26
C ASP A 105 13.60 14.38 -2.47
N HIS A 106 12.30 14.13 -2.51
CA HIS A 106 11.39 14.48 -3.61
C HIS A 106 11.82 13.91 -4.99
N ARG A 107 12.52 12.77 -5.00
CA ARG A 107 12.76 12.01 -6.25
C ARG A 107 11.49 11.34 -6.78
N VAL A 108 10.52 11.11 -5.90
CA VAL A 108 9.19 10.63 -6.29
C VAL A 108 8.10 11.63 -5.90
N ALA A 109 7.00 11.58 -6.64
CA ALA A 109 5.76 12.25 -6.31
C ALA A 109 4.70 11.20 -5.92
N VAL A 110 3.81 11.60 -5.01
CA VAL A 110 2.67 10.78 -4.58
C VAL A 110 1.38 11.43 -5.03
N ILE A 111 0.56 10.70 -5.78
CA ILE A 111 -0.76 11.13 -6.26
C ILE A 111 -1.81 10.31 -5.50
N PRO A 112 -2.50 10.90 -4.52
CA PRO A 112 -3.63 10.25 -3.86
C PRO A 112 -4.76 10.01 -4.87
N ILE A 113 -5.49 8.92 -4.70
CA ILE A 113 -6.71 8.60 -5.46
C ILE A 113 -7.77 8.11 -4.47
N ARG A 114 -8.76 8.96 -4.18
CA ARG A 114 -9.73 8.71 -3.11
C ARG A 114 -10.96 7.95 -3.59
N GLY A 115 -11.17 6.76 -3.04
CA GLY A 115 -12.35 5.92 -3.24
C GLY A 115 -12.77 5.83 -4.72
N PRO A 116 -11.96 5.22 -5.59
CA PRO A 116 -12.18 5.24 -7.04
C PRO A 116 -13.54 4.63 -7.46
N GLY A 117 -14.10 3.72 -6.64
CA GLY A 117 -15.20 2.86 -7.06
C GLY A 117 -14.74 1.82 -8.08
N ALA A 118 -15.48 0.72 -8.21
CA ALA A 118 -15.00 -0.43 -8.95
C ALA A 118 -14.81 -0.16 -10.45
N GLU A 119 -15.72 0.58 -11.09
CA GLU A 119 -15.62 0.93 -12.51
C GLU A 119 -14.35 1.75 -12.82
N ARG A 120 -14.14 2.86 -12.09
CA ARG A 120 -12.94 3.69 -12.34
C ARG A 120 -11.66 3.01 -11.91
N LEU A 121 -11.70 2.14 -10.89
CA LEU A 121 -10.55 1.32 -10.50
C LEU A 121 -10.13 0.37 -11.63
N ARG A 122 -11.08 -0.34 -12.25
CA ARG A 122 -10.78 -1.19 -13.43
C ARG A 122 -10.13 -0.39 -14.55
N LEU A 123 -10.69 0.77 -14.87
CA LEU A 123 -10.14 1.65 -15.91
C LEU A 123 -8.73 2.12 -15.55
N LEU A 124 -8.50 2.55 -14.31
CA LEU A 124 -7.18 2.96 -13.84
C LEU A 124 -6.16 1.84 -13.96
N LEU A 125 -6.46 0.65 -13.43
CA LEU A 125 -5.54 -0.49 -13.46
C LEU A 125 -5.25 -0.95 -14.89
N ALA A 126 -6.26 -0.96 -15.77
CA ALA A 126 -6.07 -1.28 -17.18
C ALA A 126 -5.15 -0.26 -17.88
N ARG A 127 -5.32 1.04 -17.62
CA ARG A 127 -4.49 2.10 -18.23
C ARG A 127 -3.08 2.12 -17.68
N LEU A 128 -2.91 1.86 -16.38
CA LEU A 128 -1.60 1.74 -15.75
C LEU A 128 -0.83 0.52 -16.26
N ALA A 129 -1.51 -0.56 -16.61
CA ALA A 129 -0.86 -1.72 -17.20
C ALA A 129 -0.13 -1.39 -18.52
N ASP A 130 -0.58 -0.35 -19.24
CA ASP A 130 -0.01 0.18 -20.49
C ASP A 130 0.80 1.48 -20.31
N ALA A 131 0.97 1.96 -19.07
CA ALA A 131 1.66 3.22 -18.80
C ALA A 131 3.13 3.16 -19.27
N GLN A 132 3.63 4.30 -19.73
CA GLN A 132 5.01 4.45 -20.22
C GLN A 132 5.96 5.04 -19.16
N PHE A 133 5.45 5.29 -17.95
CA PHE A 133 6.21 5.78 -16.80
C PHE A 133 6.30 4.71 -15.72
N ARG A 134 7.32 4.79 -14.86
CA ARG A 134 7.45 3.88 -13.70
C ARG A 134 6.48 4.32 -12.62
N PHE A 135 5.80 3.34 -12.02
CA PHE A 135 4.88 3.60 -10.94
C PHE A 135 4.82 2.44 -9.95
N SER A 136 4.29 2.73 -8.76
CA SER A 136 3.77 1.72 -7.86
C SER A 136 2.49 2.21 -7.19
N LEU A 137 1.73 1.28 -6.62
CA LEU A 137 0.43 1.56 -6.02
C LEU A 137 0.38 0.97 -4.62
N LEU A 138 0.06 1.81 -3.64
CA LEU A 138 -0.39 1.37 -2.32
C LEU A 138 -1.88 1.59 -2.21
N ALA A 139 -2.58 0.65 -1.60
CA ALA A 139 -3.99 0.80 -1.23
C ALA A 139 -4.12 0.84 0.28
N ASN A 140 -4.89 1.81 0.78
CA ASN A 140 -5.36 1.80 2.14
C ASN A 140 -6.77 1.22 2.18
N VAL A 141 -6.93 0.08 2.86
CA VAL A 141 -8.14 -0.74 2.83
C VAL A 141 -8.70 -0.99 4.22
N HIS A 142 -10.01 -1.22 4.30
CA HIS A 142 -10.62 -1.96 5.40
C HIS A 142 -10.47 -3.45 5.16
N THR A 143 -9.94 -4.18 6.15
CA THR A 143 -9.60 -5.60 5.97
C THR A 143 -10.82 -6.52 5.97
N ALA A 144 -11.93 -6.13 6.60
CA ALA A 144 -13.10 -6.97 6.80
C ALA A 144 -13.70 -7.56 5.50
N GLU A 145 -13.59 -6.84 4.38
CA GLU A 145 -14.13 -7.30 3.08
C GLU A 145 -13.11 -8.07 2.23
N LEU A 146 -11.86 -8.15 2.68
CA LEU A 146 -10.75 -8.73 1.93
C LEU A 146 -10.22 -10.02 2.56
N THR A 147 -10.72 -10.44 3.71
CA THR A 147 -10.32 -11.68 4.37
C THR A 147 -11.51 -12.41 4.97
N GLU A 148 -11.36 -13.72 5.15
CA GLU A 148 -12.32 -14.57 5.88
C GLU A 148 -12.14 -14.48 7.41
N PHE A 149 -11.03 -13.89 7.88
CA PHE A 149 -10.79 -13.71 9.30
C PHE A 149 -11.65 -12.57 9.87
N ASP A 150 -12.05 -12.71 11.14
CA ASP A 150 -12.64 -11.62 11.92
C ASP A 150 -11.54 -10.61 12.30
N TRP A 151 -11.04 -9.90 11.29
CA TRP A 151 -9.98 -8.90 11.38
C TRP A 151 -10.44 -7.66 10.62
N ASN A 152 -10.79 -6.61 11.35
CA ASN A 152 -11.32 -5.36 10.82
C ASN A 152 -10.49 -4.17 11.30
N VAL A 153 -9.49 -3.81 10.51
CA VAL A 153 -8.61 -2.66 10.75
C VAL A 153 -8.41 -1.88 9.45
N GLY A 154 -7.87 -0.67 9.57
CA GLY A 154 -7.25 0.00 8.43
C GLY A 154 -5.89 -0.63 8.14
N HIS A 155 -5.64 -0.96 6.87
CA HIS A 155 -4.41 -1.64 6.46
C HIS A 155 -3.85 -1.07 5.16
N PHE A 156 -2.54 -1.16 4.95
CA PHE A 156 -1.92 -0.82 3.67
C PHE A 156 -1.42 -2.10 2.99
N VAL A 157 -1.65 -2.18 1.68
CA VAL A 157 -1.16 -3.28 0.84
C VAL A 157 -0.61 -2.72 -0.47
N THR A 158 0.32 -3.43 -1.11
CA THR A 158 0.89 -3.02 -2.40
C THR A 158 0.15 -3.72 -3.54
N VAL A 159 -0.20 -3.00 -4.61
CA VAL A 159 -0.82 -3.60 -5.81
C VAL A 159 0.26 -3.87 -6.86
N TRP A 160 0.34 -5.09 -7.37
CA TRP A 160 1.39 -5.52 -8.32
C TRP A 160 0.86 -6.05 -9.66
N GLY A 161 -0.46 -6.19 -9.80
CA GLY A 161 -1.06 -6.59 -11.08
C GLY A 161 -2.57 -6.56 -11.11
N PHE A 162 -3.11 -6.81 -12.30
CA PHE A 162 -4.54 -6.85 -12.57
C PHE A 162 -4.86 -7.96 -13.57
N ASP A 163 -5.85 -8.81 -13.27
CA ASP A 163 -6.42 -9.77 -14.20
C ASP A 163 -7.76 -9.24 -14.70
N GLN A 164 -7.75 -8.68 -15.92
CA GLN A 164 -8.96 -8.13 -16.54
C GLN A 164 -10.01 -9.21 -16.87
N ALA A 165 -9.60 -10.46 -17.09
CA ALA A 165 -10.53 -11.53 -17.46
C ALA A 165 -11.29 -12.06 -16.23
N GLU A 166 -10.57 -12.21 -15.12
CA GLU A 166 -11.13 -12.66 -13.84
C GLU A 166 -11.58 -11.50 -12.94
N ASP A 167 -11.43 -10.27 -13.42
CA ASP A 167 -11.71 -9.02 -12.69
C ASP A 167 -11.02 -8.96 -11.30
N GLY A 168 -9.78 -9.44 -11.24
CA GLY A 168 -9.01 -9.62 -10.02
C GLY A 168 -7.86 -8.63 -9.89
N VAL A 169 -7.66 -8.07 -8.70
CA VAL A 169 -6.51 -7.23 -8.34
C VAL A 169 -5.51 -8.09 -7.58
N ALA A 170 -4.27 -8.12 -8.05
CA ALA A 170 -3.20 -8.84 -7.37
C ALA A 170 -2.51 -7.91 -6.36
N ILE A 171 -2.57 -8.30 -5.09
CA ILE A 171 -2.03 -7.55 -3.96
C ILE A 171 -0.90 -8.31 -3.29
N ALA A 172 0.02 -7.56 -2.71
CA ALA A 172 1.14 -7.97 -1.89
C ALA A 172 0.85 -7.45 -0.48
N ASP A 173 0.40 -8.35 0.38
CA ASP A 173 0.06 -8.07 1.77
C ASP A 173 1.29 -8.21 2.66
N THR A 174 1.30 -7.46 3.75
CA THR A 174 2.40 -7.42 4.72
C THR A 174 2.39 -8.59 5.70
N TYR A 175 1.35 -9.44 5.63
CA TYR A 175 1.19 -10.66 6.40
C TYR A 175 1.24 -11.88 5.48
N ARG A 176 2.20 -12.77 5.72
CA ARG A 176 2.35 -14.01 4.96
C ARG A 176 1.11 -14.89 5.07
N GLU A 177 0.46 -14.88 6.22
CA GLU A 177 -0.70 -15.70 6.57
C GLU A 177 -1.94 -15.36 5.72
N LEU A 178 -1.96 -14.19 5.08
CA LEU A 178 -3.06 -13.77 4.21
C LEU A 178 -2.87 -14.15 2.73
N GLY A 179 -1.69 -14.66 2.35
CA GLY A 179 -1.38 -15.02 0.97
C GLY A 179 -2.09 -16.28 0.47
N ASP A 180 -2.25 -16.38 -0.84
CA ASP A 180 -2.65 -17.64 -1.50
C ASP A 180 -1.45 -18.60 -1.48
N PRO A 181 -1.60 -19.86 -1.06
CA PRO A 181 -0.50 -20.84 -1.00
C PRO A 181 0.14 -21.16 -2.37
N ASN A 182 -0.52 -20.82 -3.47
CA ASN A 182 -0.01 -20.99 -4.84
C ASN A 182 0.65 -19.72 -5.38
N MET A 183 0.71 -18.65 -4.59
CA MET A 183 1.38 -17.40 -4.91
C MET A 183 2.59 -17.18 -4.00
N PRO A 184 3.49 -16.24 -4.35
CA PRO A 184 4.57 -15.83 -3.45
C PRO A 184 4.04 -15.39 -2.08
N PRO A 185 4.84 -15.49 -1.00
CA PRO A 185 4.38 -15.17 0.35
C PRO A 185 3.73 -13.79 0.47
N GLY A 186 2.58 -13.74 1.17
CA GLY A 186 1.79 -12.52 1.34
C GLY A 186 1.02 -12.07 0.08
N CYS A 187 1.23 -12.69 -1.08
CA CYS A 187 0.54 -12.33 -2.31
C CYS A 187 -0.77 -13.10 -2.47
N ARG A 188 -1.81 -12.42 -2.98
CA ARG A 188 -3.10 -13.02 -3.35
C ARG A 188 -3.83 -12.15 -4.37
N THR A 189 -4.90 -12.68 -4.95
CA THR A 189 -5.85 -11.89 -5.75
C THR A 189 -7.14 -11.65 -4.97
N VAL A 190 -7.70 -10.45 -5.10
CA VAL A 190 -9.03 -10.07 -4.58
C VAL A 190 -9.89 -9.56 -5.73
N SER A 191 -11.22 -9.67 -5.63
CA SER A 191 -12.08 -9.11 -6.68
C SER A 191 -11.98 -7.59 -6.70
N THR A 192 -12.11 -6.98 -7.88
CA THR A 192 -12.02 -5.53 -8.02
C THR A 192 -13.15 -4.80 -7.29
N ASP A 193 -14.34 -5.40 -7.22
CA ASP A 193 -15.46 -4.85 -6.46
C ASP A 193 -15.18 -4.83 -4.94
N ALA A 194 -14.70 -5.93 -4.37
CA ALA A 194 -14.36 -6.00 -2.95
C ALA A 194 -13.20 -5.04 -2.63
N PHE A 195 -12.20 -4.96 -3.50
CA PHE A 195 -11.08 -4.03 -3.31
C PHE A 195 -11.51 -2.57 -3.35
N ALA A 196 -12.38 -2.20 -4.30
CA ALA A 196 -12.94 -0.85 -4.35
C ALA A 196 -13.81 -0.52 -3.13
N SER A 197 -14.62 -1.47 -2.67
CA SER A 197 -15.48 -1.30 -1.49
C SER A 197 -14.66 -1.12 -0.20
N ALA A 198 -13.59 -1.92 -0.04
CA ALA A 198 -12.63 -1.79 1.05
C ALA A 198 -11.90 -0.44 1.07
N MET A 199 -11.86 0.29 -0.06
CA MET A 199 -11.30 1.63 -0.20
C MET A 199 -12.33 2.77 -0.19
N SER A 200 -13.62 2.50 0.07
CA SER A 200 -14.71 3.48 -0.13
C SER A 200 -14.50 4.83 0.56
N GLU A 201 -14.04 4.83 1.82
CA GLU A 201 -13.67 6.03 2.59
C GLU A 201 -12.16 6.33 2.55
N ARG A 202 -11.39 5.46 1.89
CA ARG A 202 -9.92 5.48 1.79
C ARG A 202 -9.49 5.68 0.33
N GLY A 203 -8.44 5.01 -0.12
CA GLY A 203 -7.97 5.16 -1.48
C GLY A 203 -6.61 4.53 -1.76
N LEU A 204 -6.06 4.94 -2.90
CA LEU A 204 -4.74 4.56 -3.37
C LEU A 204 -3.75 5.72 -3.21
N LEU A 205 -2.48 5.39 -3.00
CA LEU A 205 -1.36 6.28 -3.22
C LEU A 205 -0.61 5.76 -4.45
N MET A 206 -0.64 6.51 -5.55
CA MET A 206 0.17 6.22 -6.72
C MET A 206 1.50 6.93 -6.59
N ILE A 207 2.59 6.18 -6.56
CA ILE A 207 3.95 6.69 -6.47
C ILE A 207 4.54 6.65 -7.88
N VAL A 208 5.12 7.76 -8.32
CA VAL A 208 5.81 7.90 -9.61
C VAL A 208 7.10 8.67 -9.44
N GLU A 209 8.04 8.55 -10.38
CA GLU A 209 9.16 9.49 -10.44
C GLU A 209 8.64 10.93 -10.57
N SER A 210 9.33 11.89 -9.96
CA SER A 210 8.87 13.28 -9.95
C SER A 210 8.72 13.87 -11.35
N ASP A 211 9.55 13.43 -12.31
CA ASP A 211 9.47 13.83 -13.72
C ASP A 211 8.19 13.33 -14.42
N ASP A 212 7.60 12.25 -13.92
CA ASP A 212 6.36 11.65 -14.45
C ASP A 212 5.09 12.14 -13.74
N HIS A 213 5.21 13.03 -12.75
CA HIS A 213 4.10 13.57 -11.98
C HIS A 213 2.95 14.09 -12.86
N ASP A 214 3.26 14.92 -13.85
CA ASP A 214 2.24 15.55 -14.68
C ASP A 214 1.52 14.54 -15.58
N ALA A 215 2.23 13.53 -16.08
CA ALA A 215 1.64 12.46 -16.88
C ALA A 215 0.70 11.60 -16.02
N ALA A 216 1.14 11.24 -14.82
CA ALA A 216 0.35 10.45 -13.89
C ALA A 216 -0.88 11.23 -13.37
N LEU A 217 -0.74 12.53 -13.10
CA LEU A 217 -1.86 13.39 -12.71
C LEU A 217 -2.85 13.60 -13.86
N ALA A 218 -2.37 13.74 -15.09
CA ALA A 218 -3.22 13.81 -16.29
C ALA A 218 -4.03 12.51 -16.47
N LEU A 219 -3.42 11.35 -16.24
CA LEU A 219 -4.14 10.06 -16.26
C LEU A 219 -5.26 10.06 -15.21
N THR A 220 -4.97 10.38 -13.96
CA THR A 220 -5.96 10.46 -12.87
C THR A 220 -7.12 11.40 -13.23
N ARG A 221 -6.82 12.59 -13.74
CA ARG A 221 -7.84 13.57 -14.17
C ARG A 221 -8.66 13.09 -15.35
N SER A 222 -8.06 12.40 -16.32
CA SER A 222 -8.77 11.88 -17.50
C SER A 222 -9.83 10.83 -17.16
N LEU A 223 -9.70 10.18 -16.00
CA LEU A 223 -10.63 9.19 -15.47
C LEU A 223 -11.62 9.77 -14.45
N ASP A 224 -11.63 11.10 -14.27
CA ASP A 224 -12.48 11.77 -13.29
C ASP A 224 -12.28 11.22 -11.87
N LEU A 225 -11.02 10.90 -11.52
CA LEU A 225 -10.65 10.41 -10.21
C LEU A 225 -10.37 11.57 -9.26
N ARG A 226 -10.93 11.50 -8.05
CA ARG A 226 -10.62 12.41 -6.95
C ARG A 226 -9.19 12.16 -6.47
N HIS A 227 -8.41 13.23 -6.35
CA HIS A 227 -6.99 13.16 -6.01
C HIS A 227 -6.61 13.93 -4.74
N ASP A 228 -7.58 14.18 -3.87
CA ASP A 228 -7.37 14.59 -2.48
C ASP A 228 -7.00 13.40 -1.60
N VAL A 229 -6.15 13.62 -0.61
CA VAL A 229 -5.92 12.62 0.44
C VAL A 229 -7.14 12.53 1.35
N TRP A 230 -7.46 11.32 1.79
CA TRP A 230 -8.56 11.07 2.72
C TRP A 230 -8.12 11.29 4.17
N SER A 231 -9.08 11.61 5.03
CA SER A 231 -8.90 11.69 6.49
C SER A 231 -9.63 10.49 7.10
N VAL A 232 -8.86 9.58 7.70
CA VAL A 232 -9.31 8.37 8.40
C VAL A 232 -8.50 8.19 9.66
#